data_AF-U2FPF8-F1
#
_entry.id   AF-U2FPF8-F1
#
_cell.length_a   1.000
_cell.length_b   1.000
_cell.length_c   1.000
_cell.angle_alpha   90.00
_cell.angle_beta   90.00
_cell.angle_gamma   90.00
#
_symmetry.space_group_name_H-M   'P 1'
#
loop_
_entity.id
_entity.type
_entity.pdbx_description
1 polymer ?
#
loop_
_entity_poly.entity_id
_entity_poly.type
_entity_poly.pdbx_seq_one_letter_code
_entity_poly.pdbx_strand_id
1 'polypeptide(L)'
;MLDAGSARERLAAHVEQTIEFVHEKILPTYSGKKLLLYDEGRAVRSFDFEWTRLWEKAITLYLRSAGRLSGPDVETYLSDPAHASILKELQNDLRAQIETFTVPLLEDFETPGDDFLLYTYTRMVATDEKTTIDDIAGAGLTPPERIEAFFGMFGLLIEATRAKQQGSMDRAYSFLLDASHLIGMHESARYVMKFSPEVAKKRRAQLNSEKSREQVKKAKLRVCELFNELRPTSADGKPQRWKKANDAAHAVWGALEKEAYADGGRAPDISDRTVLSLCQKLHKRDKNGGVFHIRVEVVERLPDGTEGKVVSD
;
A
#
# COMPACT_ATOMS: atom_id res chain seq x y z
N MET A 1 -8.10 18.26 -44.50
CA MET A 1 -7.36 18.89 -43.39
C MET A 1 -8.40 19.62 -42.55
N LEU A 2 -8.57 19.22 -41.28
CA LEU A 2 -9.47 19.92 -40.36
C LEU A 2 -8.91 21.33 -40.13
N ASP A 3 -9.72 22.34 -40.40
CA ASP A 3 -9.33 23.75 -40.36
C ASP A 3 -9.01 24.17 -38.92
N ALA A 4 -7.72 24.18 -38.60
CA ALA A 4 -7.18 24.50 -37.29
C ALA A 4 -7.51 25.94 -36.85
N GLY A 5 -7.81 26.84 -37.81
CA GLY A 5 -8.25 28.21 -37.52
C GLY A 5 -9.59 28.21 -36.79
N SER A 6 -10.58 27.49 -37.33
CA SER A 6 -11.93 27.39 -36.74
C SER A 6 -11.94 26.74 -35.34
N ALA A 7 -11.02 25.80 -35.07
CA ALA A 7 -10.91 25.16 -33.76
C ALA A 7 -10.26 26.08 -32.74
N ARG A 8 -9.25 26.86 -33.16
CA ARG A 8 -8.56 27.84 -32.33
C ARG A 8 -9.46 29.02 -31.96
N GLU A 9 -10.26 29.51 -32.90
CA GLU A 9 -11.26 30.56 -32.64
C GLU A 9 -12.36 30.09 -31.70
N ARG A 10 -12.87 28.87 -31.87
CA ARG A 10 -13.84 28.27 -30.94
C ARG A 10 -13.27 28.10 -29.54
N LEU A 11 -12.01 27.68 -29.43
CA LEU A 11 -11.33 27.57 -28.13
C LEU A 11 -11.13 28.95 -27.48
N ALA A 12 -10.71 29.97 -28.25
CA ALA A 12 -10.54 31.33 -27.76
C ALA A 12 -11.86 31.92 -27.23
N ALA A 13 -12.94 31.80 -28.01
CA ALA A 13 -14.27 32.25 -27.59
C ALA A 13 -14.77 31.51 -26.34
N HIS A 14 -14.49 30.21 -26.22
CA HIS A 14 -14.87 29.43 -25.04
C HIS A 14 -14.05 29.84 -23.81
N VAL A 15 -12.76 30.13 -23.96
CA VAL A 15 -11.90 30.67 -22.89
C VAL A 15 -12.40 32.04 -22.44
N GLU A 16 -12.69 32.95 -23.36
CA GLU A 16 -13.25 34.27 -23.04
C GLU A 16 -14.58 34.15 -22.29
N GLN A 17 -15.50 33.34 -22.80
CA GLN A 17 -16.81 33.12 -22.17
C GLN A 17 -16.69 32.45 -20.79
N THR A 18 -15.69 31.58 -20.60
CA THR A 18 -15.39 30.96 -19.30
C THR A 18 -14.81 31.98 -18.32
N ILE A 19 -13.90 32.85 -18.77
CA ILE A 19 -13.34 33.94 -17.96
C ILE A 19 -14.45 34.89 -17.52
N GLU A 20 -15.31 35.29 -18.46
CA GLU A 20 -16.44 36.18 -18.22
C GLU A 20 -17.43 35.58 -17.21
N PHE A 21 -17.78 34.31 -17.37
CA PHE A 21 -18.64 33.57 -16.43
C PHE A 21 -18.03 33.44 -15.03
N VAL A 22 -16.72 33.16 -14.92
CA VAL A 22 -16.00 33.07 -13.65
C VAL A 22 -15.97 34.43 -12.95
N HIS A 23 -15.73 35.50 -13.70
CA HIS A 23 -15.77 36.88 -13.20
C HIS A 23 -17.19 37.27 -12.73
N GLU A 24 -18.25 36.89 -13.44
CA GLU A 24 -19.62 37.25 -13.06
C GLU A 24 -20.17 36.42 -11.90
N LYS A 25 -19.91 35.11 -11.84
CA LYS A 25 -20.51 34.21 -10.83
C LYS A 25 -19.67 34.00 -9.58
N ILE A 26 -18.37 34.27 -9.62
CA ILE A 26 -17.46 34.09 -8.48
C ILE A 26 -16.84 35.45 -8.15
N LEU A 27 -17.69 36.41 -7.80
CA LEU A 27 -17.29 37.52 -6.94
C LEU A 27 -17.74 37.16 -5.53
N PRO A 28 -16.88 36.55 -4.70
CA PRO A 28 -17.26 36.31 -3.33
C PRO A 28 -17.43 37.67 -2.66
N THR A 29 -18.64 37.93 -2.17
CA THR A 29 -18.96 39.16 -1.43
C THR A 29 -18.29 39.09 -0.06
N TYR A 30 -17.03 39.51 0.01
CA TYR A 30 -16.29 39.64 1.26
C TYR A 30 -16.70 40.93 1.97
N SER A 31 -17.82 40.91 2.70
CA SER A 31 -18.23 42.01 3.56
C SER A 31 -17.15 42.27 4.63
N GLY A 32 -16.48 43.41 4.55
CA GLY A 32 -15.68 43.95 5.67
C GLY A 32 -14.20 43.55 5.74
N LYS A 33 -13.62 42.91 4.73
CA LYS A 33 -12.16 42.73 4.65
C LYS A 33 -11.64 43.42 3.40
N LYS A 34 -10.79 44.44 3.56
CA LYS A 34 -9.97 44.98 2.48
C LYS A 34 -9.24 43.80 1.83
N LEU A 35 -9.66 43.42 0.62
CA LEU A 35 -8.85 42.57 -0.24
C LEU A 35 -7.61 43.39 -0.59
N LEU A 36 -6.51 43.04 0.07
CA LEU A 36 -5.16 43.22 -0.46
C LEU A 36 -5.08 42.40 -1.75
N LEU A 37 -5.67 42.90 -2.84
CA LEU A 37 -5.16 42.60 -4.18
C LEU A 37 -3.86 43.41 -4.26
N TYR A 38 -2.80 42.84 -3.68
CA TYR A 38 -1.46 43.39 -3.77
C TYR A 38 -1.05 43.27 -5.24
N ASP A 39 -0.70 44.37 -5.90
CA ASP A 39 -0.09 44.33 -7.25
C ASP A 39 1.27 43.60 -7.24
N GLU A 40 1.84 43.32 -6.05
CA GLU A 40 2.98 42.42 -5.80
C GLU A 40 2.54 41.02 -5.30
N GLY A 41 1.28 40.63 -5.52
CA GLY A 41 0.64 39.46 -4.87
C GLY A 41 1.14 38.11 -5.34
N ARG A 42 1.87 38.03 -6.46
CA ARG A 42 2.74 36.88 -6.72
C ARG A 42 4.03 37.13 -5.95
N ALA A 43 4.21 36.40 -4.85
CA ALA A 43 5.50 36.31 -4.17
C ALA A 43 6.61 36.10 -5.22
N VAL A 44 7.71 36.85 -5.10
CA VAL A 44 8.88 36.67 -5.96
C VAL A 44 9.34 35.21 -5.84
N ARG A 45 9.09 34.41 -6.87
CA ARG A 45 9.44 33.00 -6.92
C ARG A 45 10.89 32.87 -7.35
N SER A 46 11.81 33.09 -6.42
CA SER A 46 13.22 32.76 -6.65
C SER A 46 13.40 31.24 -6.76
N PHE A 47 14.50 30.80 -7.37
CA PHE A 47 14.86 29.39 -7.38
C PHE A 47 14.86 28.80 -5.96
N ASP A 48 15.53 29.48 -5.02
CA ASP A 48 15.67 28.99 -3.64
C ASP A 48 14.34 28.90 -2.90
N PHE A 49 13.43 29.84 -3.18
CA PHE A 49 12.09 29.79 -2.63
C PHE A 49 11.30 28.59 -3.18
N GLU A 50 11.30 28.38 -4.49
CA GLU A 50 10.58 27.25 -5.09
C GLU A 50 11.19 25.90 -4.71
N TRP A 51 12.51 25.80 -4.67
CA TRP A 51 13.21 24.61 -4.19
C TRP A 51 12.80 24.26 -2.75
N THR A 52 12.85 25.23 -1.83
CA THR A 52 12.46 25.02 -0.43
C THR A 52 11.00 24.59 -0.32
N ARG A 53 10.10 25.27 -1.05
CA ARG A 53 8.67 24.96 -1.07
C ARG A 53 8.40 23.54 -1.57
N LEU A 54 9.07 23.11 -2.63
CA LEU A 54 8.91 21.77 -3.19
C LEU A 54 9.51 20.70 -2.28
N TRP A 55 10.65 20.98 -1.64
CA TRP A 55 11.29 20.09 -0.67
C TRP A 55 10.39 19.80 0.53
N GLU A 56 9.86 20.85 1.18
CA GLU A 56 8.93 20.71 2.30
C GLU A 56 7.66 19.94 1.89
N LYS A 57 7.19 20.17 0.66
CA LYS A 57 6.02 19.48 0.12
C LYS A 57 6.31 17.99 -0.13
N ALA A 58 7.46 17.65 -0.71
CA ALA A 58 7.88 16.26 -0.91
C ALA A 58 7.97 15.50 0.43
N ILE A 59 8.61 16.09 1.46
CA ILE A 59 8.65 15.53 2.82
C ILE A 59 7.24 15.29 3.35
N THR A 60 6.37 16.30 3.25
CA THR A 60 5.00 16.20 3.76
C THR A 60 4.22 15.07 3.09
N LEU A 61 4.35 14.92 1.77
CA LEU A 61 3.66 13.87 1.03
C LEU A 61 4.24 12.49 1.38
N TYR A 62 5.57 12.35 1.47
CA TYR A 62 6.22 11.10 1.88
C TYR A 62 5.76 10.66 3.27
N LEU A 63 5.79 11.55 4.27
CA LEU A 63 5.36 11.24 5.64
C LEU A 63 3.88 10.81 5.69
N ARG A 64 3.02 11.45 4.90
CA ARG A 64 1.61 11.06 4.78
C ARG A 64 1.42 9.71 4.08
N SER A 65 2.30 9.33 3.17
CA SER A 65 2.26 8.04 2.48
C SER A 65 2.79 6.94 3.39
N ALA A 66 3.90 7.17 4.09
CA ALA A 66 4.48 6.20 5.02
C ALA A 66 3.56 5.84 6.18
N GLY A 67 2.81 6.82 6.73
CA GLY A 67 1.79 6.55 7.75
C GLY A 67 0.65 5.60 7.30
N ARG A 68 0.46 5.43 5.98
CA ARG A 68 -0.52 4.51 5.39
C ARG A 68 0.01 3.12 5.09
N LEU A 69 1.33 2.96 4.98
CA LEU A 69 1.97 1.66 4.72
C LEU A 69 1.72 0.66 5.86
N SER A 70 1.29 1.14 7.02
CA SER A 70 1.01 0.37 8.22
C SER A 70 -0.41 -0.24 8.27
N GLY A 71 -1.25 -0.03 7.25
CA GLY A 71 -2.61 -0.58 7.16
C GLY A 71 -3.71 0.30 7.78
N PRO A 72 -4.99 0.04 7.46
CA PRO A 72 -6.14 0.87 7.90
C PRO A 72 -6.30 0.93 9.42
N ASP A 73 -5.85 -0.11 10.14
CA ASP A 73 -5.91 -0.15 11.59
C ASP A 73 -4.88 0.77 12.25
N VAL A 74 -3.73 1.01 11.60
CA VAL A 74 -2.70 1.93 12.12
C VAL A 74 -3.06 3.38 11.85
N GLU A 75 -3.66 3.72 10.70
CA GLU A 75 -4.25 5.07 10.52
C GLU A 75 -5.30 5.37 11.59
N THR A 76 -6.16 4.40 11.91
CA THR A 76 -7.22 4.56 12.93
C THR A 76 -6.62 4.66 14.34
N TYR A 77 -5.62 3.82 14.65
CA TYR A 77 -4.89 3.82 15.92
C TYR A 77 -4.10 5.12 16.16
N LEU A 78 -3.42 5.63 15.11
CA LEU A 78 -2.66 6.88 15.15
C LEU A 78 -3.53 8.13 15.04
N SER A 79 -4.80 8.00 14.66
CA SER A 79 -5.78 9.09 14.69
C SER A 79 -6.37 9.34 16.08
N ASP A 80 -6.16 8.41 17.02
CA ASP A 80 -6.53 8.59 18.42
C ASP A 80 -5.63 9.67 19.05
N PRO A 81 -6.21 10.75 19.62
CA PRO A 81 -5.45 11.78 20.33
C PRO A 81 -4.52 11.23 21.42
N ALA A 82 -4.86 10.08 22.02
CA ALA A 82 -4.02 9.40 23.01
C ALA A 82 -2.67 8.91 22.45
N HIS A 83 -2.59 8.67 21.14
CA HIS A 83 -1.39 8.17 20.45
C HIS A 83 -0.74 9.22 19.53
N ALA A 84 -1.18 10.48 19.60
CA ALA A 84 -0.65 11.56 18.76
C ALA A 84 0.85 11.80 18.94
N SER A 85 1.41 11.50 20.12
CA SER A 85 2.85 11.55 20.38
C SER A 85 3.62 10.51 19.56
N ILE A 86 3.09 9.29 19.44
CA ILE A 86 3.70 8.18 18.69
C ILE A 86 3.75 8.52 17.20
N LEU A 87 2.67 9.09 16.65
CA LEU A 87 2.65 9.53 15.26
C LEU A 87 3.70 10.62 15.00
N LYS A 88 3.86 11.55 15.95
CA LYS A 88 4.85 12.62 15.85
C LYS A 88 6.28 12.09 15.95
N GLU A 89 6.53 11.13 16.83
CA GLU A 89 7.83 10.45 16.95
C GLU A 89 8.18 9.70 15.66
N LEU A 90 7.26 8.90 15.11
CA LEU A 90 7.46 8.20 13.85
C LEU A 90 7.73 9.17 12.68
N GLN A 91 7.01 10.29 12.62
CA GLN A 91 7.23 11.31 11.60
C GLN A 91 8.61 11.97 11.73
N ASN A 92 9.07 12.21 12.95
CA ASN A 92 10.40 12.75 13.22
C ASN A 92 11.48 11.74 12.83
N ASP A 93 11.31 10.47 13.16
CA ASP A 93 12.26 9.40 12.82
C ASP A 93 12.36 9.21 11.32
N LEU A 94 11.22 9.17 10.61
CA LEU A 94 11.19 9.10 9.15
C LEU A 94 11.84 10.32 8.51
N ARG A 95 11.57 11.51 9.02
CA ARG A 95 12.22 12.74 8.54
C ARG A 95 13.73 12.66 8.76
N ALA A 96 14.18 12.24 9.93
CA ALA A 96 15.59 12.07 10.24
C ALA A 96 16.22 11.03 9.30
N GLN A 97 15.56 9.91 9.01
CA GLN A 97 16.05 8.91 8.07
C GLN A 97 16.20 9.47 6.65
N ILE A 98 15.23 10.26 6.18
CA ILE A 98 15.33 10.92 4.86
C ILE A 98 16.55 11.84 4.83
N GLU A 99 16.69 12.70 5.83
CA GLU A 99 17.73 13.73 5.88
C GLU A 99 19.13 13.15 6.12
N THR A 100 19.26 12.06 6.88
CA THR A 100 20.57 11.51 7.30
C THR A 100 21.06 10.31 6.50
N PHE A 101 20.15 9.60 5.81
CA PHE A 101 20.50 8.38 5.07
C PHE A 101 20.06 8.44 3.62
N THR A 102 18.77 8.65 3.36
CA THR A 102 18.22 8.54 2.00
C THR A 102 18.75 9.64 1.07
N VAL A 103 18.70 10.90 1.49
CA VAL A 103 19.18 12.03 0.69
C VAL A 103 20.68 11.92 0.40
N PRO A 104 21.56 11.69 1.40
CA PRO A 104 22.97 11.44 1.14
C PRO A 104 23.22 10.29 0.16
N LEU A 105 22.49 9.17 0.29
CA LEU A 105 22.63 8.05 -0.65
C LEU A 105 22.23 8.43 -2.07
N LEU A 106 21.14 9.20 -2.25
CA LEU A 106 20.74 9.71 -3.56
C LEU A 106 21.82 10.65 -4.13
N GLU A 107 22.52 11.40 -3.29
CA GLU A 107 23.62 12.25 -3.72
C GLU A 107 24.83 11.46 -4.28
N ASP A 108 24.96 10.17 -4.00
CA ASP A 108 26.04 9.39 -4.59
C ASP A 108 25.78 9.01 -6.07
N PHE A 109 24.54 9.17 -6.54
CA PHE A 109 24.16 8.87 -7.92
C PHE A 109 24.23 10.10 -8.82
N GLU A 110 24.50 9.89 -10.12
CA GLU A 110 24.67 10.98 -11.10
C GLU A 110 23.33 11.66 -11.42
N THR A 111 22.32 10.87 -11.81
CA THR A 111 20.98 11.35 -12.21
C THR A 111 19.82 10.58 -11.54
N PRO A 112 19.78 10.51 -10.18
CA PRO A 112 18.75 9.75 -9.49
C PRO A 112 17.32 10.25 -9.76
N GLY A 113 17.12 11.55 -9.95
CA GLY A 113 15.81 12.17 -10.16
C GLY A 113 15.18 11.75 -11.46
N ASP A 114 15.92 11.95 -12.56
CA ASP A 114 15.50 11.57 -13.91
C ASP A 114 15.19 10.06 -14.02
N ASP A 115 16.04 9.20 -13.44
CA ASP A 115 15.86 7.75 -13.50
C ASP A 115 14.53 7.32 -12.85
N PHE A 116 14.23 7.84 -11.64
CA PHE A 116 12.99 7.54 -10.94
C PHE A 116 11.75 8.21 -11.58
N LEU A 117 11.92 9.38 -12.20
CA LEU A 117 10.87 10.04 -12.98
C LEU A 117 10.46 9.17 -14.17
N LEU A 118 11.43 8.74 -14.97
CA LEU A 118 11.20 7.88 -16.14
C LEU A 118 10.63 6.52 -15.73
N TYR A 119 11.08 5.95 -14.62
CA TYR A 119 10.49 4.74 -14.06
C TYR A 119 9.02 4.95 -13.70
N THR A 120 8.70 6.05 -13.01
CA THR A 120 7.30 6.41 -12.68
C THR A 120 6.44 6.54 -13.94
N TYR A 121 6.94 7.23 -14.96
CA TYR A 121 6.22 7.36 -16.23
C TYR A 121 6.01 6.03 -16.94
N THR A 122 7.02 5.16 -16.96
CA THR A 122 6.90 3.83 -17.56
C THR A 122 5.77 3.03 -16.92
N ARG A 123 5.55 3.17 -15.61
CA ARG A 123 4.43 2.51 -14.90
C ARG A 123 3.07 3.14 -15.18
N MET A 124 3.05 4.40 -15.60
CA MET A 124 1.81 5.08 -16.02
C MET A 124 1.43 4.76 -17.46
N VAL A 125 2.37 4.30 -18.27
CA VAL A 125 2.13 3.80 -19.63
C VAL A 125 1.64 2.35 -19.55
N ALA A 126 0.34 2.18 -19.29
CA ALA A 126 -0.31 0.88 -19.38
C ALA A 126 -0.87 0.61 -20.78
N THR A 127 -0.86 -0.65 -21.20
CA THR A 127 -1.43 -1.09 -22.48
C THR A 127 -2.96 -1.02 -22.51
N ASP A 128 -3.63 -1.18 -21.36
CA ASP A 128 -5.09 -1.16 -21.23
C ASP A 128 -5.57 -0.85 -19.79
N GLU A 129 -6.82 -0.37 -19.67
CA GLU A 129 -7.45 0.08 -18.42
C GLU A 129 -7.55 -0.99 -17.33
N LYS A 130 -7.80 -2.26 -17.70
CA LYS A 130 -7.99 -3.35 -16.73
C LYS A 130 -6.69 -3.66 -16.01
N THR A 131 -5.58 -3.69 -16.74
CA THR A 131 -4.24 -3.92 -16.17
C THR A 131 -3.88 -2.82 -15.15
N THR A 132 -4.20 -1.56 -15.47
CA THR A 132 -4.01 -0.42 -14.56
C THR A 132 -4.84 -0.56 -13.28
N ILE A 133 -6.12 -0.90 -13.41
CA ILE A 133 -7.00 -1.09 -12.25
C ILE A 133 -6.50 -2.21 -11.35
N ASP A 134 -6.04 -3.32 -11.95
CA ASP A 134 -5.54 -4.47 -11.20
C ASP A 134 -4.23 -4.15 -10.45
N ASP A 135 -3.30 -3.43 -11.07
CA ASP A 135 -2.06 -2.96 -10.43
C ASP A 135 -2.33 -1.98 -9.28
N ILE A 136 -3.16 -0.96 -9.49
CA ILE A 136 -3.50 0.03 -8.46
C ILE A 136 -4.31 -0.60 -7.31
N ALA A 137 -5.20 -1.55 -7.64
CA ALA A 137 -5.96 -2.28 -6.64
C ALA A 137 -5.03 -3.12 -5.76
N GLY A 138 -4.13 -3.90 -6.37
CA GLY A 138 -3.18 -4.74 -5.66
C GLY A 138 -2.15 -3.97 -4.85
N ALA A 139 -1.60 -2.88 -5.41
CA ALA A 139 -0.54 -2.10 -4.77
C ALA A 139 -1.04 -1.17 -3.66
N GLY A 140 -2.33 -0.86 -3.62
CA GLY A 140 -2.82 0.10 -2.63
C GLY A 140 -2.61 1.57 -3.02
N LEU A 141 -1.85 1.84 -4.09
CA LEU A 141 -1.34 3.16 -4.46
C LEU A 141 -1.23 3.31 -5.98
N THR A 142 -1.42 4.53 -6.49
CA THR A 142 -1.08 4.84 -7.89
C THR A 142 0.42 5.01 -8.07
N PRO A 143 0.98 4.90 -9.30
CA PRO A 143 2.42 5.06 -9.52
C PRO A 143 3.02 6.35 -8.90
N PRO A 144 2.38 7.53 -9.01
CA PRO A 144 2.88 8.75 -8.35
C PRO A 144 2.82 8.74 -6.82
N GLU A 145 2.07 7.82 -6.21
CA GLU A 145 1.95 7.67 -4.75
C GLU A 145 2.94 6.64 -4.16
N ARG A 146 3.72 5.95 -5.00
CA ARG A 146 4.67 4.92 -4.54
C ARG A 146 5.99 5.54 -4.06
N ILE A 147 6.75 4.76 -3.29
CA ILE A 147 8.04 5.16 -2.71
C ILE A 147 9.02 5.67 -3.78
N GLU A 148 9.07 5.00 -4.93
CA GLU A 148 9.96 5.33 -6.03
C GLU A 148 9.70 6.75 -6.57
N ALA A 149 8.43 7.19 -6.61
CA ALA A 149 8.09 8.55 -7.04
C ALA A 149 8.59 9.61 -6.06
N PHE A 150 8.60 9.32 -4.75
CA PHE A 150 9.17 10.23 -3.75
C PHE A 150 10.70 10.33 -3.88
N PHE A 151 11.39 9.23 -4.14
CA PHE A 151 12.82 9.27 -4.44
C PHE A 151 13.13 10.06 -5.70
N GLY A 152 12.27 9.97 -6.73
CA GLY A 152 12.34 10.85 -7.90
C GLY A 152 12.16 12.32 -7.55
N MET A 153 11.19 12.67 -6.69
CA MET A 153 10.99 14.06 -6.23
C MET A 153 12.25 14.60 -5.52
N PHE A 154 12.84 13.84 -4.59
CA PHE A 154 14.06 14.25 -3.89
C PHE A 154 15.28 14.29 -4.82
N GLY A 155 15.43 13.30 -5.69
CA GLY A 155 16.51 13.24 -6.68
C GLY A 155 16.51 14.44 -7.62
N LEU A 156 15.34 14.81 -8.16
CA LEU A 156 15.20 16.00 -9.03
C LEU A 156 15.55 17.30 -8.28
N LEU A 157 15.20 17.40 -6.99
CA LEU A 157 15.55 18.57 -6.17
C LEU A 157 17.06 18.63 -5.88
N ILE A 158 17.74 17.49 -5.73
CA ILE A 158 19.20 17.40 -5.61
C ILE A 158 19.87 17.82 -6.92
N GLU A 159 19.40 17.30 -8.05
CA GLU A 159 19.89 17.64 -9.39
C GLU A 159 19.68 19.12 -9.73
N ALA A 160 18.55 19.70 -9.32
CA ALA A 160 18.29 21.13 -9.45
C ALA A 160 19.36 21.95 -8.73
N THR A 161 19.71 21.58 -7.49
CA THR A 161 20.76 22.24 -6.72
C THR A 161 22.14 22.11 -7.38
N ARG A 162 22.49 20.91 -7.87
CA ARG A 162 23.75 20.69 -8.60
C ARG A 162 23.84 21.53 -9.86
N ALA A 163 22.79 21.55 -10.67
CA ALA A 163 22.73 22.32 -11.90
C ALA A 163 22.87 23.83 -11.61
N LYS A 164 22.24 24.33 -10.54
CA LYS A 164 22.43 25.70 -10.06
C LYS A 164 23.89 25.97 -9.68
N GLN A 165 24.51 25.08 -8.90
CA GLN A 165 25.93 25.22 -8.48
C GLN A 165 26.89 25.23 -9.67
N GLN A 166 26.56 24.51 -10.74
CA GLN A 166 27.30 24.48 -12.00
C GLN A 166 27.01 25.70 -12.90
N GLY A 167 26.13 26.63 -12.47
CA GLY A 167 25.75 27.82 -13.24
C GLY A 167 24.75 27.56 -14.38
N SER A 168 24.21 26.35 -14.48
CA SER A 168 23.21 25.98 -15.50
C SER A 168 21.79 26.20 -14.97
N MET A 169 21.37 27.47 -14.93
CA MET A 169 20.06 27.84 -14.38
C MET A 169 18.87 27.23 -15.16
N ASP A 170 18.97 27.13 -16.49
CA ASP A 170 17.90 26.54 -17.30
C ASP A 170 17.65 25.08 -16.93
N ARG A 171 18.73 24.30 -16.75
CA ARG A 171 18.66 22.91 -16.33
C ARG A 171 18.16 22.78 -14.89
N ALA A 172 18.60 23.68 -14.02
CA ALA A 172 18.14 23.74 -12.64
C ALA A 172 16.62 23.97 -12.54
N TYR A 173 16.08 24.88 -13.36
CA TYR A 173 14.65 25.13 -13.43
C TYR A 173 13.88 23.98 -14.10
N SER A 174 14.45 23.29 -15.08
CA SER A 174 13.85 22.09 -15.67
C SER A 174 13.59 21.03 -14.58
N PHE A 175 14.61 20.69 -13.79
CA PHE A 175 14.45 19.73 -12.69
C PHE A 175 13.44 20.18 -11.63
N LEU A 176 13.37 21.48 -11.30
CA LEU A 176 12.33 22.01 -10.41
C LEU A 176 10.91 21.83 -10.99
N LEU A 177 10.74 22.03 -12.29
CA LEU A 177 9.45 21.84 -12.96
C LEU A 177 9.04 20.37 -12.94
N ASP A 178 9.97 19.45 -13.21
CA ASP A 178 9.74 18.01 -13.16
C ASP A 178 9.39 17.53 -11.74
N ALA A 179 10.09 18.04 -10.72
CA ALA A 179 9.76 17.77 -9.32
C ALA A 179 8.35 18.29 -8.97
N SER A 180 8.03 19.52 -9.40
CA SER A 180 6.68 20.09 -9.22
C SER A 180 5.61 19.29 -9.95
N HIS A 181 5.95 18.71 -11.10
CA HIS A 181 5.04 17.88 -11.89
C HIS A 181 4.75 16.55 -11.18
N LEU A 182 5.77 15.84 -10.69
CA LEU A 182 5.60 14.63 -9.86
C LEU A 182 4.73 14.90 -8.63
N ILE A 183 5.01 15.99 -7.92
CA ILE A 183 4.21 16.41 -6.75
C ILE A 183 2.74 16.66 -7.15
N GLY A 184 2.51 17.35 -8.26
CA GLY A 184 1.17 17.59 -8.78
C GLY A 184 0.43 16.29 -9.13
N MET A 185 1.10 15.36 -9.83
CA MET A 185 0.54 14.05 -10.16
C MET A 185 0.16 13.26 -8.90
N HIS A 186 0.99 13.26 -7.87
CA HIS A 186 0.66 12.64 -6.59
C HIS A 186 -0.65 13.21 -6.00
N GLU A 187 -0.76 14.54 -5.90
CA GLU A 187 -1.95 15.18 -5.34
C GLU A 187 -3.22 14.91 -6.16
N SER A 188 -3.11 15.01 -7.49
CA SER A 188 -4.22 14.73 -8.41
C SER A 188 -4.64 13.26 -8.35
N ALA A 189 -3.69 12.33 -8.38
CA ALA A 189 -3.98 10.90 -8.30
C ALA A 189 -4.71 10.58 -7.00
N ARG A 190 -4.23 11.08 -5.86
CA ARG A 190 -4.88 10.89 -4.56
C ARG A 190 -6.32 11.42 -4.53
N TYR A 191 -6.56 12.58 -5.14
CA TYR A 191 -7.90 13.15 -5.22
C TYR A 191 -8.83 12.26 -6.07
N VAL A 192 -8.40 11.89 -7.28
CA VAL A 192 -9.21 11.08 -8.21
C VAL A 192 -9.46 9.68 -7.66
N MET A 193 -8.45 9.05 -7.06
CA MET A 193 -8.53 7.69 -6.52
C MET A 193 -9.59 7.52 -5.44
N LYS A 194 -9.86 8.57 -4.65
CA LYS A 194 -10.94 8.57 -3.67
C LYS A 194 -12.32 8.31 -4.30
N PHE A 195 -12.48 8.66 -5.57
CA PHE A 195 -13.74 8.59 -6.30
C PHE A 195 -13.74 7.51 -7.38
N SER A 196 -12.74 6.61 -7.44
CA SER A 196 -12.70 5.51 -8.40
C SER A 196 -13.45 4.26 -7.89
N PRO A 197 -14.70 4.01 -8.33
CA PRO A 197 -15.49 2.88 -7.83
C PRO A 197 -14.93 1.53 -8.26
N GLU A 198 -14.26 1.47 -9.41
CA GLU A 198 -13.75 0.21 -9.97
C GLU A 198 -12.57 -0.33 -9.17
N VAL A 199 -11.62 0.54 -8.82
CA VAL A 199 -10.50 0.15 -7.95
C VAL A 199 -11.01 -0.24 -6.56
N ALA A 200 -11.97 0.50 -6.00
CA ALA A 200 -12.57 0.16 -4.71
C ALA A 200 -13.28 -1.20 -4.74
N LYS A 201 -14.02 -1.51 -5.81
CA LYS A 201 -14.66 -2.82 -6.02
C LYS A 201 -13.63 -3.93 -6.10
N LYS A 202 -12.55 -3.72 -6.86
CA LYS A 202 -11.47 -4.72 -7.01
C LYS A 202 -10.74 -4.98 -5.70
N ARG A 203 -10.39 -3.94 -4.93
CA ARG A 203 -9.78 -4.09 -3.60
C ARG A 203 -10.65 -4.89 -2.64
N ARG A 204 -11.95 -4.59 -2.59
CA ARG A 204 -12.89 -5.36 -1.75
C ARG A 204 -12.92 -6.83 -2.15
N ALA A 205 -12.92 -7.12 -3.45
CA ALA A 205 -12.88 -8.50 -3.94
C ALA A 205 -11.58 -9.22 -3.54
N GLN A 206 -10.43 -8.55 -3.62
CA GLN A 206 -9.13 -9.08 -3.18
C GLN A 206 -9.12 -9.36 -1.67
N LEU A 207 -9.49 -8.37 -0.85
CA LEU A 207 -9.56 -8.52 0.61
C LEU A 207 -10.52 -9.65 1.04
N ASN A 208 -11.67 -9.77 0.37
CA ASN A 208 -12.61 -10.86 0.66
C ASN A 208 -12.02 -12.22 0.25
N SER A 209 -11.27 -12.29 -0.85
CA SER A 209 -10.57 -13.51 -1.26
C SER A 209 -9.47 -13.89 -0.27
N GLU A 210 -8.72 -12.92 0.23
CA GLU A 210 -7.68 -13.14 1.24
C GLU A 210 -8.26 -13.62 2.56
N LYS A 211 -9.31 -12.96 3.06
CA LYS A 211 -10.05 -13.40 4.26
C LYS A 211 -10.55 -14.84 4.12
N SER A 212 -11.15 -15.15 2.97
CA SER A 212 -11.60 -16.52 2.67
C SER A 212 -10.43 -17.52 2.65
N ARG A 213 -9.30 -17.16 2.04
CA ARG A 213 -8.10 -18.02 2.01
C ARG A 213 -7.51 -18.23 3.40
N GLU A 214 -7.47 -17.20 4.24
CA GLU A 214 -6.96 -17.27 5.61
C GLU A 214 -7.88 -18.11 6.50
N GLN A 215 -9.19 -17.92 6.41
CA GLN A 215 -10.20 -18.77 7.06
C GLN A 215 -10.03 -20.24 6.65
N VAL A 216 -9.92 -20.49 5.34
CA VAL A 216 -9.67 -21.85 4.82
C VAL A 216 -8.33 -22.39 5.34
N LYS A 217 -7.27 -21.58 5.47
CA LYS A 217 -5.98 -22.02 6.02
C LYS A 217 -6.10 -22.41 7.50
N LYS A 218 -6.81 -21.61 8.31
CA LYS A 218 -7.09 -21.92 9.72
C LYS A 218 -7.91 -23.20 9.84
N ALA A 219 -8.97 -23.35 9.05
CA ALA A 219 -9.78 -24.56 9.03
C ALA A 219 -8.98 -25.81 8.62
N LYS A 220 -8.07 -25.69 7.64
CA LYS A 220 -7.15 -26.78 7.24
C LYS A 220 -6.18 -27.18 8.36
N LEU A 221 -5.68 -26.21 9.13
CA LEU A 221 -4.84 -26.48 10.30
C LEU A 221 -5.63 -27.20 11.39
N ARG A 222 -6.84 -26.72 11.70
CA ARG A 222 -7.73 -27.37 12.67
C ARG A 222 -8.06 -28.82 12.28
N VAL A 223 -8.27 -29.11 10.99
CA VAL A 223 -8.41 -30.49 10.48
C VAL A 223 -7.19 -31.35 10.82
N CYS A 224 -5.97 -30.80 10.72
CA CYS A 224 -4.74 -31.54 11.02
C CYS A 224 -4.57 -31.80 12.52
N GLU A 225 -4.97 -30.83 13.36
CA GLU A 225 -4.99 -30.98 14.82
C GLU A 225 -5.99 -32.06 15.24
N LEU A 226 -7.26 -31.94 14.80
CA LEU A 226 -8.31 -32.91 15.08
C LEU A 226 -7.97 -34.32 14.57
N PHE A 227 -7.29 -34.43 13.42
CA PHE A 227 -6.82 -35.71 12.92
C PHE A 227 -5.85 -36.40 13.91
N ASN A 228 -5.08 -35.63 14.69
CA ASN A 228 -4.19 -36.17 15.71
C ASN A 228 -4.86 -36.34 17.07
N GLU A 229 -5.69 -35.39 17.49
CA GLU A 229 -6.41 -35.41 18.77
C GLU A 229 -7.41 -36.58 18.84
N LEU A 230 -8.14 -36.83 17.75
CA LEU A 230 -9.21 -37.84 17.71
C LEU A 230 -8.69 -39.25 17.41
N ARG A 231 -7.38 -39.47 17.42
CA ARG A 231 -6.78 -40.78 17.14
C ARG A 231 -7.36 -41.84 18.09
N PRO A 232 -7.68 -43.04 17.60
CA PRO A 232 -8.11 -44.13 18.46
C PRO A 232 -6.99 -44.49 19.43
N THR A 233 -7.31 -44.69 20.70
CA THR A 233 -6.35 -45.10 21.74
C THR A 233 -6.30 -46.62 21.89
N SER A 234 -5.10 -47.15 22.16
CA SER A 234 -4.93 -48.55 22.55
C SER A 234 -5.44 -48.81 23.97
N ALA A 235 -5.59 -50.08 24.36
CA ALA A 235 -5.89 -50.46 25.74
C ALA A 235 -4.90 -49.86 26.75
N ASP A 236 -3.63 -49.66 26.35
CA ASP A 236 -2.59 -49.02 27.16
C ASP A 236 -2.61 -47.47 27.13
N GLY A 237 -3.67 -46.85 26.61
CA GLY A 237 -3.85 -45.40 26.56
C GLY A 237 -2.99 -44.65 25.53
N LYS A 238 -2.24 -45.36 24.67
CA LYS A 238 -1.38 -44.73 23.66
C LYS A 238 -2.16 -44.44 22.37
N PRO A 239 -1.96 -43.27 21.72
CA PRO A 239 -2.63 -42.96 20.47
C PRO A 239 -2.16 -43.91 19.35
N GLN A 240 -3.12 -44.56 18.68
CA GLN A 240 -2.88 -45.43 17.52
C GLN A 240 -3.10 -44.67 16.21
N ARG A 241 -2.52 -45.22 15.14
CA ARG A 241 -2.79 -44.73 13.78
C ARG A 241 -4.22 -45.06 13.38
N TRP A 242 -4.82 -44.19 12.60
CA TRP A 242 -6.11 -44.45 11.95
C TRP A 242 -6.03 -45.70 11.06
N LYS A 243 -7.03 -46.59 11.16
CA LYS A 243 -7.12 -47.79 10.31
C LYS A 243 -7.50 -47.45 8.86
N LYS A 244 -8.39 -46.46 8.68
CA LYS A 244 -8.82 -45.96 7.37
C LYS A 244 -8.89 -44.44 7.39
N ALA A 245 -8.56 -43.82 6.26
CA ALA A 245 -8.66 -42.37 6.10
C ALA A 245 -10.11 -41.85 6.19
N ASN A 246 -11.10 -42.66 5.76
CA ASN A 246 -12.51 -42.26 5.83
C ASN A 246 -13.01 -42.19 7.27
N ASP A 247 -12.58 -43.12 8.13
CA ASP A 247 -12.96 -43.12 9.56
C ASP A 247 -12.42 -41.86 10.25
N ALA A 248 -11.18 -41.48 9.92
CA ALA A 248 -10.58 -40.22 10.38
C ALA A 248 -11.36 -39.00 9.87
N ALA A 249 -11.72 -38.98 8.58
CA ALA A 249 -12.48 -37.89 7.98
C ALA A 249 -13.87 -37.73 8.63
N HIS A 250 -14.58 -38.82 8.88
CA HIS A 250 -15.88 -38.79 9.57
C HIS A 250 -15.77 -38.27 11.00
N ALA A 251 -14.75 -38.72 11.75
CA ALA A 251 -14.54 -38.25 13.13
C ALA A 251 -14.18 -36.77 13.18
N VAL A 252 -13.26 -36.32 12.32
CA VAL A 252 -12.87 -34.91 12.21
C VAL A 252 -14.03 -34.04 11.75
N TRP A 253 -14.80 -34.48 10.76
CA TRP A 253 -15.98 -33.75 10.29
C TRP A 253 -17.03 -33.58 11.40
N GLY A 254 -17.34 -34.65 12.12
CA GLY A 254 -18.28 -34.59 13.24
C GLY A 254 -17.82 -33.71 14.40
N ALA A 255 -16.51 -33.58 14.62
CA ALA A 255 -15.97 -32.63 15.60
C ALA A 255 -16.09 -31.18 15.10
N LEU A 256 -15.76 -30.91 13.85
CA LEU A 256 -15.92 -29.59 13.23
C LEU A 256 -17.38 -29.12 13.20
N GLU A 257 -18.33 -30.02 12.90
CA GLU A 257 -19.76 -29.70 12.96
C GLU A 257 -20.21 -29.33 14.37
N LYS A 258 -19.71 -30.04 15.40
CA LYS A 258 -20.01 -29.71 16.80
C LYS A 258 -19.42 -28.36 17.21
N GLU A 259 -18.18 -28.08 16.83
CA GLU A 259 -17.53 -26.78 17.06
C GLU A 259 -18.32 -25.65 16.40
N ALA A 260 -18.67 -25.80 15.12
CA ALA A 260 -19.42 -24.78 14.37
C ALA A 260 -20.87 -24.60 14.86
N TYR A 261 -21.48 -25.66 15.38
CA TYR A 261 -22.80 -25.59 16.01
C TYR A 261 -22.75 -24.84 17.35
N ALA A 262 -21.71 -25.07 18.16
CA ALA A 262 -21.49 -24.37 19.43
C ALA A 262 -21.20 -22.87 19.24
N ASP A 263 -20.48 -22.51 18.17
CA ASP A 263 -20.14 -21.11 17.80
C ASP A 263 -21.26 -20.35 17.07
N GLY A 264 -22.51 -20.81 17.19
CA GLY A 264 -23.69 -20.09 16.69
C GLY A 264 -24.38 -20.73 15.49
N GLY A 265 -24.32 -22.05 15.36
CA GLY A 265 -25.16 -22.80 14.42
C GLY A 265 -24.76 -22.67 12.95
N ARG A 266 -23.48 -22.40 12.66
CA ARG A 266 -23.00 -22.27 11.28
C ARG A 266 -22.44 -23.59 10.77
N ALA A 267 -22.35 -23.72 9.44
CA ALA A 267 -21.60 -24.81 8.82
C ALA A 267 -20.09 -24.58 8.98
N PRO A 268 -19.26 -25.63 9.05
CA PRO A 268 -17.80 -25.49 9.10
C PRO A 268 -17.24 -24.66 7.92
N ASP A 269 -16.20 -23.86 8.18
CA ASP A 269 -15.52 -23.01 7.18
C ASP A 269 -14.69 -23.81 6.14
N ILE A 270 -14.92 -25.11 6.03
CA ILE A 270 -14.26 -26.03 5.11
C ILE A 270 -15.26 -27.09 4.64
N SER A 271 -15.19 -27.47 3.36
CA SER A 271 -16.05 -28.52 2.82
C SER A 271 -15.62 -29.91 3.29
N ASP A 272 -16.56 -30.82 3.52
CA ASP A 272 -16.32 -32.24 3.83
C ASP A 272 -15.35 -32.92 2.83
N ARG A 273 -15.53 -32.68 1.52
CA ARG A 273 -14.61 -33.20 0.48
C ARG A 273 -13.15 -32.78 0.70
N THR A 274 -12.91 -31.57 1.21
CA THR A 274 -11.57 -31.08 1.52
C THR A 274 -11.01 -31.74 2.78
N VAL A 275 -11.85 -31.95 3.80
CA VAL A 275 -11.49 -32.70 5.02
C VAL A 275 -11.09 -34.14 4.67
N LEU A 276 -11.89 -34.82 3.85
CA LEU A 276 -11.59 -36.16 3.34
C LEU A 276 -10.25 -36.20 2.60
N SER A 277 -10.02 -35.25 1.68
CA SER A 277 -8.76 -35.18 0.93
C SER A 277 -7.54 -34.98 1.85
N LEU A 278 -7.66 -34.15 2.88
CA LEU A 278 -6.60 -33.93 3.86
C LEU A 278 -6.34 -35.16 4.71
N CYS A 279 -7.39 -35.80 5.24
CA CYS A 279 -7.26 -37.03 6.02
C CYS A 279 -6.63 -38.16 5.20
N GLN A 280 -6.95 -38.29 3.91
CA GLN A 280 -6.30 -39.24 3.00
C GLN A 280 -4.80 -38.95 2.84
N LYS A 281 -4.42 -37.68 2.69
CA LYS A 281 -3.00 -37.28 2.60
C LYS A 281 -2.25 -37.55 3.90
N LEU A 282 -2.83 -37.18 5.04
CA LEU A 282 -2.25 -37.39 6.37
C LEU A 282 -2.11 -38.89 6.68
N HIS A 283 -3.16 -39.68 6.44
CA HIS A 283 -3.13 -41.14 6.59
C HIS A 283 -2.08 -41.80 5.69
N LYS A 284 -1.94 -41.37 4.43
CA LYS A 284 -0.89 -41.88 3.52
C LYS A 284 0.51 -41.56 4.05
N ARG A 285 0.73 -40.37 4.62
CA ARG A 285 2.00 -39.97 5.25
C ARG A 285 2.30 -40.81 6.50
N ASP A 286 1.31 -41.02 7.36
CA ASP A 286 1.41 -41.86 8.56
C ASP A 286 1.75 -43.32 8.21
N LYS A 287 1.12 -43.87 7.16
CA LYS A 287 1.37 -45.25 6.68
C LYS A 287 2.78 -45.43 6.13
N ASN A 288 3.32 -44.43 5.46
CA ASN A 288 4.65 -44.47 4.85
C ASN A 288 5.80 -44.19 5.84
N GLY A 289 5.53 -44.14 7.15
CA GLY A 289 6.57 -43.90 8.16
C GLY A 289 7.01 -42.44 8.26
N GLY A 290 6.22 -41.49 7.72
CA GLY A 290 6.43 -40.07 7.96
C GLY A 290 6.11 -39.75 9.42
N VAL A 291 7.12 -39.72 10.28
CA VAL A 291 6.99 -39.33 11.68
C VAL A 291 6.75 -37.82 11.74
N PHE A 292 5.51 -37.40 11.98
CA PHE A 292 5.23 -36.05 12.45
C PHE A 292 5.57 -35.99 13.94
N HIS A 293 6.83 -35.73 14.27
CA HIS A 293 7.13 -35.02 15.51
C HIS A 293 6.73 -33.56 15.29
N ILE A 294 5.45 -33.23 15.50
CA ILE A 294 5.08 -31.81 15.61
C ILE A 294 5.60 -31.36 16.98
N ARG A 295 6.85 -30.89 16.99
CA ARG A 295 7.35 -30.03 18.06
C ARG A 295 7.00 -28.62 17.63
N VAL A 296 6.06 -27.98 18.32
CA VAL A 296 5.78 -26.56 18.13
C VAL A 296 6.95 -25.82 18.76
N GLU A 297 7.95 -25.48 17.96
CA GLU A 297 9.03 -24.56 18.36
C GLU A 297 8.66 -23.17 17.85
N VAL A 298 8.49 -22.22 18.77
CA VAL A 298 8.40 -20.79 18.43
C VAL A 298 9.82 -20.34 18.13
N VAL A 299 10.13 -20.16 16.84
CA VAL A 299 11.41 -19.63 16.40
C VAL A 299 11.25 -18.13 16.20
N GLU A 300 11.87 -17.35 17.07
CA GLU A 300 12.02 -15.92 16.86
C GLU A 300 13.19 -15.71 15.90
N ARG A 301 12.91 -15.17 14.71
CA ARG A 301 13.95 -14.81 13.74
C ARG A 301 14.39 -13.39 13.99
N LEU A 302 15.67 -13.23 14.33
CA LEU A 302 16.29 -11.92 14.44
C LEU A 302 16.59 -11.35 13.03
N PRO A 303 16.73 -10.02 12.90
CA PRO A 303 16.94 -9.34 11.61
C PRO A 303 18.21 -9.77 10.86
N ASP A 304 19.18 -10.37 11.56
CA ASP A 304 20.43 -10.88 11.01
C ASP A 304 20.32 -12.32 10.45
N GLY A 305 19.12 -12.92 10.50
CA GLY A 305 18.85 -14.26 10.01
C GLY A 305 19.20 -15.38 10.99
N THR A 306 19.64 -15.06 12.21
CA THR A 306 19.85 -16.06 13.25
C THR A 306 18.54 -16.47 13.93
N GLU A 307 18.43 -17.76 14.24
CA GLU A 307 17.25 -18.36 14.87
C GLU A 307 17.50 -18.53 16.38
N GLY A 308 16.80 -17.74 17.19
CA GLY A 308 16.83 -17.85 18.65
C GLY A 308 15.87 -18.94 19.13
N LYS A 309 16.38 -19.96 19.83
CA LYS A 309 15.54 -20.98 20.48
C LYS A 309 15.12 -20.46 21.85
N VAL A 310 13.84 -20.12 22.02
CA VAL A 310 13.25 -19.91 23.34
C VAL A 310 12.78 -21.27 23.87
N VAL A 311 13.49 -21.80 24.87
CA VAL A 311 13.01 -22.94 25.66
C VAL A 311 12.28 -22.35 26.86
N SER A 312 10.96 -22.49 26.92
CA SER A 312 10.22 -22.32 28.17
C SER A 312 9.98 -23.72 28.76
N ASP A 313 10.30 -23.89 30.04
CA ASP A 313 9.84 -25.04 30.84
C ASP A 313 8.31 -25.07 30.95
#